data_AF-A0A9W6YSG7-F1
#
_entry.id   AF-A0A9W6YSG7-F1
#
_cell.length_a   1.000
_cell.length_b   1.000
_cell.length_c   1.000
_cell.angle_alpha   90.00
_cell.angle_beta   90.00
_cell.angle_gamma   90.00
#
_symmetry.space_group_name_H-M   'P 1'
#
loop_
_entity.id
_entity.type
_entity.pdbx_description
1 polymer ?
#
loop_
_entity_poly.entity_id
_entity_poly.type
_entity_poly.pdbx_seq_one_letter_code
_entity_poly.pdbx_strand_id
1 'polypeptide(L)'
;MSNKFTVYTQEKFQEQIVQRYTDIIGEKLGGKILAFSDEWFAAAENLIKPKAPIRDPSRFTYKGAWYDGWETRRHNTSKSDWVIFKMGVASASLIGCEVDTAFFNGNHAPAISVEAANLTDDSSYADDGNTQWDTIIPETLRYRVP
;
A
#
# COMPACT_ATOMS: atom_id res chain seq x y z
N MET A 1 23.87 1.15 8.86
CA MET A 1 24.03 0.82 7.42
C MET A 1 22.87 1.47 6.70
N SER A 2 23.08 2.40 5.76
CA SER A 2 21.95 2.97 5.04
C SER A 2 21.42 1.92 4.06
N ASN A 3 20.20 1.44 4.29
CA ASN A 3 19.49 0.67 3.28
C ASN A 3 19.26 1.59 2.09
N LYS A 4 20.11 1.46 1.06
CA LYS A 4 19.91 2.13 -0.23
C LYS A 4 18.77 1.40 -0.93
N PHE A 5 17.53 1.86 -0.77
CA PHE A 5 16.45 1.48 -1.67
C PHE A 5 16.67 2.17 -3.03
N THR A 6 16.36 1.47 -4.12
CA THR A 6 16.52 1.98 -5.48
C THR A 6 15.16 2.40 -6.00
N VAL A 7 15.04 3.66 -6.43
CA VAL A 7 13.85 4.14 -7.13
C VAL A 7 14.05 3.88 -8.63
N TYR A 8 13.12 3.15 -9.24
CA TYR A 8 13.14 2.82 -10.66
C TYR A 8 12.23 3.77 -11.46
N THR A 9 12.55 3.98 -12.73
CA THR A 9 11.54 4.49 -13.69
C THR A 9 10.51 3.39 -13.92
N GLN A 10 9.34 3.77 -14.44
CA GLN A 10 8.28 2.80 -14.73
C GLN A 10 8.77 1.68 -15.66
N GLU A 11 9.51 2.00 -16.73
CA GLU A 11 10.02 1.01 -17.67
C GLU A 11 10.98 0.03 -16.98
N LYS A 12 11.94 0.54 -16.20
CA LYS A 12 12.89 -0.30 -15.47
C LYS A 12 12.20 -1.15 -14.41
N PHE A 13 11.19 -0.62 -13.74
CA PHE A 13 10.41 -1.37 -12.76
C PHE A 13 9.65 -2.52 -13.43
N GLN A 14 9.04 -2.27 -14.61
CA GLN A 14 8.37 -3.33 -15.37
C GLN A 14 9.33 -4.45 -15.78
N GLU A 15 10.50 -4.11 -16.33
CA GLU A 15 11.49 -5.08 -16.81
C GLU A 15 12.19 -5.87 -15.68
N GLN A 16 12.52 -5.18 -14.58
CA GLN A 16 13.33 -5.79 -13.50
C GLN A 16 12.48 -6.40 -12.40
N ILE A 17 11.28 -5.87 -12.16
CA ILE A 17 10.42 -6.28 -11.07
C ILE A 17 9.19 -7.02 -11.59
N VAL A 18 8.31 -6.35 -12.33
CA VAL A 18 6.99 -6.90 -12.68
C VAL A 18 7.07 -8.16 -13.55
N GLN A 19 8.03 -8.23 -14.47
CA GLN A 19 8.22 -9.42 -15.32
C GLN A 19 8.89 -10.61 -14.61
N ARG A 20 9.51 -10.39 -13.45
CA ARG A 20 10.36 -11.39 -12.76
C ARG A 20 9.79 -11.89 -11.44
N TYR A 21 8.93 -11.09 -10.82
CA TYR A 21 8.34 -11.37 -9.52
C TYR A 21 6.82 -11.33 -9.60
N THR A 22 6.17 -11.72 -8.52
CA THR A 22 4.72 -11.78 -8.41
C THR A 22 4.25 -10.77 -7.37
N ASP A 23 3.17 -10.06 -7.68
CA ASP A 23 2.44 -9.28 -6.66
C ASP A 23 1.71 -10.26 -5.74
N ILE A 24 2.20 -10.34 -4.50
CA ILE A 24 1.71 -11.29 -3.50
C ILE A 24 0.55 -10.76 -2.66
N ILE A 25 0.26 -9.45 -2.70
CA ILE A 25 -0.86 -8.84 -1.95
C ILE A 25 -2.08 -8.62 -2.85
N GLY A 26 -1.92 -8.68 -4.17
CA GLY A 26 -3.00 -8.51 -5.14
C GLY A 26 -4.14 -9.52 -4.97
N GLU A 27 -5.38 -9.05 -5.18
CA GLU A 27 -6.58 -9.86 -5.00
C GLU A 27 -6.64 -11.08 -5.93
N LYS A 28 -5.99 -11.00 -7.11
CA LYS A 28 -5.90 -12.10 -8.08
C LYS A 28 -5.20 -13.33 -7.52
N LEU A 29 -4.26 -13.14 -6.59
CA LEU A 29 -3.56 -14.22 -5.91
C LEU A 29 -4.26 -14.61 -4.58
N GLY A 30 -5.39 -13.98 -4.26
CA GLY A 30 -6.11 -14.19 -3.01
C GLY A 30 -5.66 -13.29 -1.86
N GLY A 31 -4.87 -12.24 -2.13
CA GLY A 31 -4.52 -11.24 -1.13
C GLY A 31 -5.75 -10.48 -0.63
N LYS A 32 -5.72 -10.03 0.63
CA LYS A 32 -6.87 -9.43 1.32
C LYS A 32 -6.46 -8.26 2.18
N ILE A 33 -7.38 -7.32 2.37
CA ILE A 33 -7.28 -6.33 3.45
C ILE A 33 -7.82 -6.98 4.73
N LEU A 34 -7.00 -7.00 5.79
CA LEU A 34 -7.41 -7.50 7.11
C LEU A 34 -7.97 -6.37 7.98
N ALA A 35 -7.32 -5.21 7.95
CA ALA A 35 -7.69 -4.05 8.73
C ALA A 35 -7.11 -2.76 8.13
N PHE A 36 -7.64 -1.63 8.56
CA PHE A 36 -7.18 -0.30 8.19
C PHE A 36 -7.53 0.69 9.30
N SER A 37 -6.84 1.82 9.37
CA SER A 37 -7.10 2.88 10.35
C SER A 37 -8.35 3.71 10.02
N ASP A 38 -8.52 4.07 8.76
CA ASP A 38 -9.64 4.84 8.23
C ASP A 38 -9.76 4.55 6.72
N GLU A 39 -10.96 4.74 6.16
CA GLU A 39 -11.21 4.63 4.72
C GLU A 39 -12.31 5.61 4.30
N TRP A 40 -12.27 6.82 4.88
CA TRP A 40 -13.37 7.73 4.72
C TRP A 40 -13.66 8.04 3.26
N PHE A 41 -12.72 8.58 2.49
CA PHE A 41 -13.02 9.02 1.13
C PHE A 41 -13.00 7.89 0.10
N ALA A 42 -12.09 6.92 0.25
CA ALA A 42 -11.99 5.78 -0.66
C ALA A 42 -11.48 4.52 0.06
N ALA A 43 -12.00 3.36 -0.35
CA ALA A 43 -11.80 2.07 0.34
C ALA A 43 -10.38 1.53 0.19
N ALA A 44 -9.85 0.92 1.27
CA ALA A 44 -8.52 0.28 1.26
C ALA A 44 -8.43 -0.88 0.26
N GLU A 45 -9.56 -1.54 -0.02
CA GLU A 45 -9.68 -2.64 -0.98
C GLU A 45 -9.24 -2.29 -2.40
N ASN A 46 -9.25 -0.99 -2.75
CA ASN A 46 -8.80 -0.54 -4.07
C ASN A 46 -7.29 -0.75 -4.29
N LEU A 47 -6.49 -0.82 -3.22
CA LEU A 47 -5.03 -0.97 -3.29
C LEU A 47 -4.56 -2.31 -3.84
N ILE A 48 -5.40 -3.34 -3.78
CA ILE A 48 -5.07 -4.71 -4.22
C ILE A 48 -5.72 -5.07 -5.56
N LYS A 49 -6.33 -4.09 -6.23
CA LYS A 49 -7.00 -4.32 -7.53
C LYS A 49 -5.95 -4.48 -8.62
N PRO A 50 -6.17 -5.41 -9.56
CA PRO A 50 -5.16 -5.77 -10.57
C PRO A 50 -5.15 -4.85 -11.78
N LYS A 51 -6.02 -3.83 -11.80
CA LYS A 51 -6.13 -2.87 -12.90
C LYS A 51 -5.43 -1.59 -12.47
N ALA A 52 -4.83 -0.91 -13.45
CA ALA A 52 -4.32 0.43 -13.22
C ALA A 52 -5.47 1.33 -12.71
N PRO A 53 -5.19 2.24 -11.76
CA PRO A 53 -6.20 3.14 -11.22
C PRO A 53 -6.79 4.00 -12.34
N ILE A 54 -8.07 4.35 -12.21
CA ILE A 54 -8.75 5.26 -13.14
C ILE A 54 -9.27 6.51 -12.43
N ARG A 55 -9.45 7.59 -13.20
CA ARG A 55 -10.10 8.82 -12.72
C ARG A 55 -11.38 9.09 -13.48
N ASP A 56 -12.47 9.25 -12.74
CA ASP A 56 -13.74 9.75 -13.25
C ASP A 56 -14.15 11.02 -12.47
N PRO A 57 -13.93 12.22 -13.03
CA PRO A 57 -14.30 13.47 -12.39
C PRO A 57 -15.82 13.69 -12.26
N SER A 58 -16.63 12.92 -12.99
CA SER A 58 -18.10 13.03 -12.94
C SER A 58 -18.72 12.16 -11.85
N ARG A 59 -17.95 11.22 -11.29
CA ARG A 59 -18.43 10.28 -10.28
C ARG A 59 -18.23 10.83 -8.87
N PHE A 60 -19.31 10.86 -8.11
CA PHE A 60 -19.34 11.29 -6.71
C PHE A 60 -19.91 10.19 -5.82
N THR A 61 -19.41 10.14 -4.60
CA THR A 61 -19.98 9.39 -3.48
C THR A 61 -20.65 10.36 -2.52
N TYR A 62 -21.32 9.85 -1.50
CA TYR A 62 -21.86 10.69 -0.42
C TYR A 62 -20.77 11.45 0.38
N LYS A 63 -19.49 11.10 0.20
CA LYS A 63 -18.35 11.72 0.89
C LYS A 63 -17.52 12.64 0.00
N GLY A 64 -17.89 12.83 -1.28
CA GLY A 64 -17.18 13.70 -2.20
C GLY A 64 -16.89 13.04 -3.56
N ALA A 65 -15.87 13.52 -4.26
CA ALA A 65 -15.47 12.92 -5.54
C ALA A 65 -15.01 11.46 -5.31
N TRP A 66 -15.38 10.56 -6.22
CA TRP A 66 -14.94 9.17 -6.16
C TRP A 66 -13.48 9.05 -6.62
N TYR A 67 -12.69 8.23 -5.93
CA TYR A 67 -11.32 7.90 -6.29
C TYR A 67 -11.12 6.39 -6.37
N ASP A 68 -10.30 5.97 -7.33
CA ASP A 68 -9.82 4.58 -7.48
C ASP A 68 -8.51 4.42 -6.72
N GLY A 69 -8.61 4.26 -5.41
CA GLY A 69 -7.49 4.18 -4.48
C GLY A 69 -7.99 4.16 -3.04
N TRP A 70 -7.07 4.36 -2.08
CA TRP A 70 -7.39 4.48 -0.66
C TRP A 70 -7.14 5.92 -0.20
N GLU A 71 -8.12 6.51 0.50
CA GLU A 71 -8.01 7.88 0.99
C GLU A 71 -8.72 8.05 2.33
N THR A 72 -7.96 8.57 3.31
CA THR A 72 -8.39 8.76 4.69
C THR A 72 -8.80 10.22 4.99
N ARG A 73 -9.44 10.45 6.14
CA ARG A 73 -9.76 11.80 6.60
C ARG A 73 -8.51 12.64 6.83
N ARG A 74 -8.65 13.95 6.59
CA ARG A 74 -7.64 14.94 6.98
C ARG A 74 -7.56 15.09 8.50
N HIS A 75 -6.41 15.59 8.96
CA HIS A 75 -6.14 15.89 10.37
C HIS A 75 -6.18 14.66 11.28
N ASN A 76 -5.63 13.54 10.79
CA ASN A 76 -5.37 12.37 11.63
C ASN A 76 -4.51 12.79 12.84
N THR A 77 -4.97 12.45 14.04
CA THR A 77 -4.27 12.76 15.30
C THR A 77 -3.19 11.74 15.64
N SER A 78 -3.25 10.56 15.01
CA SER A 78 -2.22 9.52 15.08
C SER A 78 -1.04 9.89 14.19
N LYS A 79 0.10 9.20 14.36
CA LYS A 79 1.31 9.44 13.56
C LYS A 79 1.08 9.22 12.06
N SER A 80 0.30 8.22 11.70
CA SER A 80 0.01 7.84 10.31
C SER A 80 -1.31 7.06 10.22
N ASP A 81 -1.86 7.02 9.01
CA ASP A 81 -2.85 6.01 8.63
C ASP A 81 -2.14 4.73 8.17
N TRP A 82 -2.82 3.59 8.30
CA TRP A 82 -2.25 2.28 7.96
C TRP A 82 -3.30 1.34 7.37
N VAL A 83 -2.81 0.35 6.62
CA VAL A 83 -3.58 -0.78 6.08
C VAL A 83 -2.78 -2.06 6.31
N ILE A 84 -3.44 -3.11 6.81
CA ILE A 84 -2.84 -4.43 7.00
C ILE A 84 -3.32 -5.34 5.88
N PHE A 85 -2.36 -5.89 5.15
CA PHE A 85 -2.58 -6.83 4.05
C PHE A 85 -2.28 -8.25 4.49
N LYS A 86 -3.13 -9.20 4.11
CA LYS A 86 -2.78 -10.62 4.06
C LYS A 86 -2.29 -10.95 2.66
N MET A 87 -1.12 -11.58 2.56
CA MET A 87 -0.62 -12.12 1.30
C MET A 87 -1.53 -13.26 0.79
N GLY A 88 -1.67 -13.39 -0.52
CA GLY A 88 -2.39 -14.49 -1.16
C GLY A 88 -1.63 -15.82 -1.13
N VAL A 89 -0.35 -15.80 -0.74
CA VAL A 89 0.53 -16.96 -0.61
C VAL A 89 0.86 -17.22 0.86
N ALA A 90 1.25 -18.46 1.17
CA ALA A 90 1.58 -18.86 2.55
C ALA A 90 2.80 -18.11 3.13
N SER A 91 3.80 -17.82 2.29
CA SER A 91 5.01 -17.08 2.67
C SER A 91 5.73 -16.56 1.42
N ALA A 92 6.47 -15.46 1.54
CA ALA A 92 7.29 -14.93 0.45
C ALA A 92 8.51 -14.18 0.96
N SER A 93 9.56 -14.11 0.13
CA SER A 93 10.65 -13.15 0.31
C SER A 93 10.33 -11.86 -0.42
N LEU A 94 10.36 -10.73 0.30
CA LEU A 94 10.05 -9.42 -0.25
C LEU A 94 11.29 -8.83 -0.94
N ILE A 95 11.09 -8.33 -2.17
CA ILE A 95 12.15 -7.67 -2.94
C ILE A 95 11.92 -6.16 -3.13
N GLY A 96 10.72 -5.68 -2.79
CA GLY A 96 10.29 -4.29 -3.00
C GLY A 96 8.77 -4.16 -2.96
N CYS A 97 8.29 -2.93 -3.10
CA CYS A 97 6.87 -2.60 -3.26
C CYS A 97 6.71 -1.50 -4.31
N GLU A 98 5.51 -1.40 -4.87
CA GLU A 98 5.06 -0.27 -5.68
C GLU A 98 4.09 0.57 -4.83
N VAL A 99 4.23 1.90 -4.88
CA VAL A 99 3.29 2.83 -4.28
C VAL A 99 2.84 3.78 -5.38
N ASP A 100 1.67 3.50 -5.95
CA ASP A 100 1.06 4.34 -6.97
C ASP A 100 0.15 5.39 -6.34
N THR A 101 0.48 6.67 -6.53
CA THR A 101 -0.31 7.81 -6.05
C THR A 101 -1.11 8.46 -7.17
N ALA A 102 -1.42 7.74 -8.25
CA ALA A 102 -2.14 8.25 -9.40
C ALA A 102 -3.39 9.04 -8.98
N PHE A 103 -3.58 10.20 -9.60
CA PHE A 103 -4.71 11.12 -9.38
C PHE A 103 -4.80 11.81 -8.00
N PHE A 104 -3.96 11.45 -7.02
CA PHE A 104 -3.85 12.12 -5.73
C PHE A 104 -2.90 13.33 -5.79
N ASN A 105 -3.36 14.39 -6.46
CA ASN A 105 -2.57 15.60 -6.70
C ASN A 105 -2.76 16.62 -5.55
N GLY A 106 -1.78 16.66 -4.64
CA GLY A 106 -1.77 17.55 -3.48
C GLY A 106 -2.24 16.91 -2.16
N ASN A 107 -2.90 15.75 -2.24
CA ASN A 107 -3.36 14.94 -1.09
C ASN A 107 -2.79 13.51 -1.07
N HIS A 108 -1.76 13.23 -1.88
CA HIS A 108 -1.05 11.95 -1.78
C HIS A 108 -0.34 11.81 -0.43
N ALA A 109 -0.07 10.56 -0.04
CA ALA A 109 0.74 10.25 1.12
C ALA A 109 2.10 10.97 1.03
N PRO A 110 2.47 11.83 2.01
CA PRO A 110 3.72 12.58 1.96
C PRO A 110 4.95 11.69 2.20
N ALA A 111 4.76 10.61 2.95
CA ALA A 111 5.74 9.59 3.25
C ALA A 111 5.04 8.24 3.39
N ILE A 112 5.79 7.16 3.20
CA ILE A 112 5.34 5.78 3.48
C ILE A 112 6.44 5.00 4.18
N SER A 113 6.06 3.98 4.93
CA SER A 113 6.93 2.88 5.38
C SER A 113 6.21 1.56 5.12
N VAL A 114 6.96 0.48 5.02
CA VAL A 114 6.41 -0.87 4.88
C VAL A 114 7.02 -1.77 5.94
N GLU A 115 6.16 -2.47 6.64
CA GLU A 115 6.51 -3.47 7.65
C GLU A 115 5.92 -4.82 7.23
N ALA A 116 6.51 -5.91 7.72
CA ALA A 116 5.98 -7.25 7.52
C ALA A 116 6.13 -8.07 8.80
N ALA A 117 5.19 -8.98 9.03
CA ALA A 117 5.22 -9.95 10.11
C ALA A 117 4.95 -11.34 9.54
N ASN A 118 5.53 -12.37 10.16
CA ASN A 118 5.21 -13.75 9.85
C ASN A 118 4.31 -14.30 10.96
N LEU A 119 3.05 -14.57 10.61
CA LEU A 119 2.01 -14.97 11.55
C LEU A 119 1.60 -16.42 11.30
N THR A 120 1.35 -17.16 12.38
CA THR A 120 0.83 -18.53 12.30
C THR A 120 -0.69 -18.59 12.16
N ASP A 121 -1.39 -17.47 12.37
CA ASP A 121 -2.84 -17.35 12.22
C ASP A 121 -3.26 -15.95 11.73
N ASP A 122 -4.47 -15.87 11.17
CA ASP A 122 -5.03 -14.66 10.55
C ASP A 122 -5.61 -13.66 11.55
N SER A 123 -5.62 -13.96 12.85
CA SER A 123 -6.19 -13.11 13.90
C SER A 123 -5.14 -12.36 14.71
N SER A 124 -3.90 -12.81 14.67
CA SER A 124 -2.77 -12.28 15.45
C SER A 124 -2.03 -11.16 14.72
N TYR A 125 -2.72 -10.31 13.96
CA TYR A 125 -2.10 -9.15 13.27
C TYR A 125 -2.18 -7.84 14.05
N ALA A 126 -2.89 -7.83 15.18
CA ALA A 126 -3.04 -6.65 16.00
C ALA A 126 -1.68 -6.18 16.54
N ASP A 127 -1.50 -4.86 16.59
CA ASP A 127 -0.36 -4.23 17.26
C ASP A 127 -0.61 -4.17 18.78
N ASP A 128 -0.85 -5.33 19.39
CA ASP A 128 -1.10 -5.51 20.83
C ASP A 128 0.17 -5.92 21.60
N GLY A 129 1.32 -5.87 20.94
CA GLY A 129 2.62 -6.31 21.46
C GLY A 129 2.93 -7.80 21.25
N ASN A 130 1.99 -8.60 20.74
CA ASN A 130 2.26 -10.01 20.38
C ASN A 130 2.80 -10.16 18.96
N THR A 131 2.49 -9.20 18.08
CA THR A 131 2.97 -9.20 16.69
C THR A 131 4.31 -8.49 16.59
N GLN A 132 5.33 -9.20 16.10
CA GLN A 132 6.60 -8.57 15.73
C GLN A 132 6.55 -8.12 14.26
N TRP A 133 6.36 -6.82 14.07
CA TRP A 133 6.48 -6.17 12.76
C TRP A 133 7.93 -5.75 12.51
N ASP A 134 8.53 -6.30 11.45
CA ASP A 134 9.86 -5.93 11.01
C ASP A 134 9.77 -4.87 9.91
N THR A 135 10.52 -3.77 10.05
CA THR A 135 10.60 -2.73 9.01
C THR A 135 11.31 -3.25 7.77
N ILE A 136 10.60 -3.32 6.64
CA ILE A 136 11.11 -3.74 5.34
C ILE A 136 11.55 -2.54 4.52
N ILE A 137 10.73 -1.49 4.50
CA ILE A 137 11.02 -0.21 3.87
C ILE A 137 10.91 0.87 4.95
N PRO A 138 12.01 1.54 5.32
CA PRO A 138 11.96 2.62 6.30
C PRO A 138 11.17 3.80 5.75
N GLU A 139 10.74 4.69 6.65
CA GLU A 139 10.01 5.90 6.27
C GLU A 139 10.74 6.65 5.15
N THR A 140 10.04 6.75 4.02
CA THR A 140 10.56 7.30 2.77
C THR A 140 9.62 8.40 2.32
N LEU A 141 10.13 9.63 2.27
CA LEU A 141 9.43 10.74 1.65
C LEU A 141 9.21 10.43 0.18
N ARG A 142 8.08 10.88 -0.38
CA ARG A 142 7.88 10.80 -1.82
C ARG A 142 9.01 11.55 -2.54
N TYR A 143 9.95 10.81 -3.12
CA TYR A 143 10.86 11.37 -4.11
C TYR A 143 10.00 11.75 -5.32
N ARG A 144 10.03 13.02 -5.73
CA ARG A 144 9.70 13.34 -7.13
C ARG A 144 10.69 12.56 -7.96
N VAL A 145 10.20 11.62 -8.77
CA VAL A 145 10.99 11.15 -9.91
C VAL A 145 11.28 12.42 -10.72
N PRO A 146 12.56 12.81 -10.91
CA PRO A 146 12.91 13.99 -11.68
C PRO A 146 12.41 13.91 -13.12
#